data_AF-A0AA39WSP5-F1
#
_entry.id   AF-A0AA39WSP5-F1
#
_cell.length_a   1.000
_cell.length_b   1.000
_cell.length_c   1.000
_cell.angle_alpha   90.00
_cell.angle_beta   90.00
_cell.angle_gamma   90.00
#
_symmetry.space_group_name_H-M   'P 1'
#
loop_
_entity.id
_entity.type
_entity.pdbx_description
1 polymer ?
#
loop_
_entity_poly.entity_id
_entity_poly.type
_entity_poly.pdbx_seq_one_letter_code
_entity_poly.pdbx_strand_id
1 'polypeptide(L)'
;MPKPYHIPTVDKCVQFANYAPDTPIDTIGDVSTNLGTFVAAFVARPETTTNGAIVLAATESYSSGKMLDIWAGAQQPPVRAQFVRVGGDGFRALWPLWVAEMGVMMEFRDEYRERSWTDPNGAGS
;
A
#
# COMPACT_ATOMS: atom_id res chain seq x y z
N MET A 1 5.79 -3.99 -0.74
CA MET A 1 5.47 -4.65 0.55
C MET A 1 6.42 -5.81 0.77
N PRO A 2 6.84 -6.10 2.02
CA PRO A 2 7.65 -7.29 2.31
C PRO A 2 6.88 -8.55 1.88
N LYS A 3 7.60 -9.57 1.40
CA LYS A 3 7.01 -10.85 0.98
C LYS A 3 6.46 -11.61 2.20
N PRO A 4 5.29 -12.25 2.11
CA PRO A 4 4.78 -13.12 3.16
C PRO A 4 5.76 -14.26 3.50
N TYR A 5 5.92 -14.55 4.79
CA TYR A 5 6.83 -15.59 5.30
C TYR A 5 6.08 -16.92 5.49
N HIS A 6 6.55 -18.01 4.88
CA HIS A 6 5.94 -19.33 5.06
C HIS A 6 6.36 -19.97 6.38
N ILE A 7 5.39 -20.44 7.15
CA ILE A 7 5.59 -21.21 8.38
C ILE A 7 5.31 -22.69 8.06
N PRO A 8 6.35 -23.53 7.89
CA PRO A 8 6.18 -24.89 7.37
C PRO A 8 5.35 -25.80 8.29
N THR A 9 5.44 -25.61 9.60
CA THR A 9 4.78 -26.46 10.59
C THR A 9 3.25 -26.34 10.58
N VAL A 10 2.71 -25.27 10.01
CA VAL A 10 1.26 -25.03 9.90
C VAL A 10 0.80 -24.78 8.48
N ASP A 11 1.70 -24.94 7.50
CA ASP A 11 1.50 -24.65 6.08
C ASP A 11 0.68 -23.37 5.84
N LYS A 12 1.26 -22.25 6.27
CA LYS A 12 0.62 -20.93 6.20
C LYS A 12 1.66 -19.85 5.93
N CYS A 13 1.34 -18.91 5.05
CA CYS A 13 2.10 -17.69 4.82
C CYS A 13 1.63 -16.59 5.78
N VAL A 14 2.56 -15.88 6.40
CA VAL A 14 2.28 -14.79 7.33
C VAL A 14 2.84 -13.48 6.78
N GLN A 15 1.98 -12.49 6.63
CA GLN A 15 2.39 -11.12 6.34
C GLN A 15 2.45 -10.35 7.65
N PHE A 16 3.66 -9.94 8.05
CA PHE A 16 3.81 -9.02 9.17
C PHE A 16 3.78 -7.58 8.66
N ALA A 17 3.08 -6.70 9.37
CA ALA A 17 2.96 -5.30 9.04
C ALA A 17 2.80 -4.46 10.30
N ASN A 18 3.20 -3.20 10.25
CA ASN A 18 3.01 -2.23 11.34
C ASN A 18 1.65 -1.51 11.31
N TYR A 19 0.80 -1.80 10.32
CA TYR A 19 -0.52 -1.22 10.10
C TYR A 19 -1.62 -2.29 10.15
N ALA A 20 -2.88 -1.86 10.18
CA ALA A 20 -4.02 -2.76 10.30
C ALA A 20 -4.39 -3.47 8.97
N PRO A 21 -5.04 -4.64 9.00
CA PRO A 21 -5.46 -5.35 7.79
C PRO A 21 -6.58 -4.63 7.01
N ASP A 22 -7.25 -3.65 7.61
CA ASP A 22 -8.24 -2.78 6.97
C ASP A 22 -7.63 -1.49 6.39
N THR A 23 -6.32 -1.27 6.53
CA THR A 23 -5.64 -0.09 5.96
C THR A 23 -5.82 -0.04 4.45
N PRO A 24 -6.34 1.06 3.88
CA PRO A 24 -6.55 1.20 2.45
C PRO A 24 -5.22 1.29 1.72
N ILE A 25 -5.10 0.51 0.65
CA ILE A 25 -3.98 0.49 -0.27
C ILE A 25 -4.49 0.90 -1.66
N ASP A 26 -4.24 2.16 -2.00
CA ASP A 26 -4.42 2.63 -3.37
C ASP A 26 -3.32 2.03 -4.26
N THR A 27 -3.73 1.46 -5.39
CA THR A 27 -2.84 0.85 -6.37
C THR A 27 -3.08 1.45 -7.75
N ILE A 28 -1.99 1.62 -8.51
CA ILE A 28 -2.03 1.96 -9.94
C ILE A 28 -2.20 0.70 -10.80
N GLY A 29 -2.29 -0.50 -10.18
CA GLY A 29 -2.29 -1.77 -10.87
C GLY A 29 -0.91 -2.08 -11.47
N ASP A 30 -0.87 -2.60 -12.69
CA ASP A 30 0.38 -2.80 -13.43
C ASP A 30 1.00 -1.45 -13.83
N VAL A 31 2.04 -1.06 -13.12
CA VAL A 31 2.79 0.18 -13.34
C VAL A 31 3.29 0.28 -14.78
N SER A 32 3.77 -0.83 -15.36
CA SER A 32 4.37 -0.82 -16.71
C SER A 32 3.34 -0.49 -17.80
N THR A 33 2.07 -0.82 -17.55
CA THR A 33 0.94 -0.55 -18.44
C THR A 33 0.27 0.79 -18.13
N ASN A 34 0.03 1.09 -16.85
CA ASN A 34 -0.86 2.19 -16.45
C ASN A 34 -0.15 3.53 -16.26
N LEU A 35 1.14 3.56 -15.95
CA LEU A 35 1.85 4.81 -15.65
C LEU A 35 1.78 5.80 -16.83
N GLY A 36 2.01 5.32 -18.06
CA GLY A 36 1.95 6.16 -19.26
C GLY A 36 0.57 6.79 -19.48
N THR A 37 -0.50 6.04 -19.20
CA THR A 37 -1.89 6.51 -19.33
C THR A 37 -2.19 7.64 -18.35
N PHE A 38 -1.78 7.49 -17.08
CA PHE A 38 -1.94 8.55 -16.08
C PHE A 38 -1.14 9.80 -16.44
N VAL A 39 0.14 9.65 -16.82
CA VAL A 39 0.98 10.79 -17.23
C VAL A 39 0.39 11.52 -18.43
N ALA A 40 -0.08 10.79 -19.45
CA ALA A 40 -0.69 11.39 -20.63
C ALA A 40 -1.97 12.18 -20.29
N ALA A 41 -2.82 11.64 -19.40
CA ALA A 41 -4.03 12.31 -18.95
C ALA A 41 -3.73 13.62 -18.20
N PHE A 42 -2.66 13.67 -17.40
CA PHE A 42 -2.23 14.87 -16.70
C PHE A 42 -1.65 15.94 -17.64
N VAL A 43 -0.77 15.54 -18.55
CA VAL A 43 -0.20 16.46 -19.55
C VAL A 43 -1.29 17.09 -20.43
N ALA A 44 -2.37 16.35 -20.70
CA ALA A 44 -3.50 16.84 -21.48
C ALA A 44 -4.41 17.84 -20.75
N ARG A 45 -4.27 17.99 -19.41
CA ARG A 45 -5.08 18.90 -18.56
C ARG A 45 -4.21 19.77 -17.66
N PRO A 46 -3.29 20.56 -18.23
CA PRO A 46 -2.31 21.33 -17.47
C PRO A 46 -2.95 22.27 -16.45
N GLU A 47 -4.16 22.79 -16.73
CA GLU A 47 -4.94 23.63 -15.82
C GLU A 47 -5.25 22.97 -14.47
N THR A 48 -5.38 21.64 -14.44
CA THR A 48 -5.65 20.86 -13.21
C THR A 48 -4.37 20.44 -12.47
N THR A 49 -3.19 20.68 -13.05
CA THR A 49 -1.90 20.21 -12.52
C THR A 49 -0.86 21.33 -12.41
N THR A 50 -1.29 22.60 -12.46
CA THR A 50 -0.39 23.76 -12.26
C THR A 50 -0.04 23.97 -10.78
N ASN A 51 0.98 24.78 -10.51
CA ASN A 51 1.41 25.19 -9.15
C ASN A 51 1.88 24.09 -8.20
N GLY A 52 2.44 23.00 -8.72
CA GLY A 52 3.00 21.93 -7.89
C GLY A 52 1.94 21.02 -7.25
N ALA A 53 0.76 20.92 -7.87
CA ALA A 53 -0.29 20.01 -7.45
C ALA A 53 0.22 18.56 -7.35
N ILE A 54 -0.12 17.89 -6.24
CA ILE A 54 0.13 16.47 -6.04
C ILE A 54 -1.08 15.71 -6.55
N VAL A 55 -0.88 14.79 -7.49
CA VAL A 55 -1.97 14.00 -8.07
C VAL A 55 -1.85 12.54 -7.66
N LEU A 56 -2.94 11.99 -7.11
CA LEU A 56 -3.05 10.58 -6.78
C LEU A 56 -3.48 9.78 -8.01
N ALA A 57 -2.59 8.92 -8.51
CA ALA A 57 -2.91 7.95 -9.55
C ALA A 57 -3.29 6.61 -8.91
N ALA A 58 -4.58 6.27 -8.94
CA ALA A 58 -5.10 5.01 -8.43
C ALA A 58 -6.17 4.46 -9.38
N THR A 59 -6.07 3.17 -9.72
CA THR A 59 -7.12 2.44 -10.46
C THR A 59 -8.10 1.78 -9.51
N GLU A 60 -7.59 1.31 -8.36
CA GLU A 60 -8.35 0.55 -7.37
C GLU A 60 -7.81 0.86 -5.96
N SER A 61 -8.66 0.70 -4.95
CA SER A 61 -8.27 0.75 -3.54
C SER A 61 -8.74 -0.53 -2.85
N TYR A 62 -7.82 -1.25 -2.22
CA TYR A 62 -8.11 -2.48 -1.47
C TYR A 62 -7.65 -2.33 -0.03
N SER A 63 -8.31 -3.00 0.91
CA SER A 63 -7.67 -3.17 2.23
C SER A 63 -6.40 -4.01 2.09
N SER A 64 -5.41 -3.73 2.93
CA SER A 64 -4.15 -4.48 2.93
C SER A 64 -4.33 -5.99 3.15
N GLY A 65 -5.30 -6.38 3.98
CA GLY A 65 -5.73 -7.76 4.17
C GLY A 65 -6.34 -8.35 2.90
N LYS A 66 -7.21 -7.60 2.21
CA LYS A 66 -7.78 -8.05 0.92
C LYS A 66 -6.69 -8.25 -0.14
N MET A 67 -5.66 -7.40 -0.14
CA MET A 67 -4.53 -7.54 -1.06
C MET A 67 -3.72 -8.82 -0.76
N LEU A 68 -3.56 -9.18 0.52
CA LEU A 68 -2.96 -10.46 0.91
C LEU A 68 -3.81 -11.65 0.46
N ASP A 69 -5.13 -11.57 0.60
CA ASP A 69 -6.04 -12.63 0.15
C ASP A 69 -5.97 -12.84 -1.38
N ILE A 70 -5.93 -11.76 -2.15
CA ILE A 70 -5.75 -11.79 -3.61
C ILE A 70 -4.42 -12.48 -3.96
N TRP A 71 -3.32 -12.07 -3.31
CA TRP A 71 -2.00 -12.67 -3.52
C TRP A 71 -1.99 -14.17 -3.21
N ALA A 72 -2.63 -14.57 -2.10
CA ALA A 72 -2.66 -15.95 -1.64
C ALA A 72 -3.46 -16.86 -2.59
N GLY A 73 -4.58 -16.36 -3.11
CA GLY A 73 -5.41 -17.02 -4.12
C GLY A 73 -4.75 -17.11 -5.50
N ALA A 74 -3.86 -16.18 -5.84
CA ALA A 74 -3.12 -16.17 -7.10
C ALA A 74 -1.91 -17.13 -7.14
N GLN A 75 -1.51 -17.71 -6.00
CA GLN A 75 -0.45 -18.73 -5.97
C GLN A 75 -0.91 -20.02 -6.65
N GLN A 76 0.06 -20.81 -7.14
CA GLN A 76 -0.18 -22.13 -7.74
C GLN A 76 0.68 -23.19 -7.03
N PRO A 77 0.10 -24.03 -6.14
CA PRO A 77 -1.30 -24.00 -5.68
C PRO A 77 -1.62 -22.79 -4.77
N PRO A 78 -2.91 -22.45 -4.57
CA PRO A 78 -3.29 -21.41 -3.62
C PRO A 78 -2.78 -21.72 -2.21
N VAL A 79 -2.36 -20.67 -1.49
CA VAL A 79 -1.81 -20.81 -0.13
C VAL A 79 -2.74 -20.21 0.90
N ARG A 80 -2.66 -20.68 2.15
CA ARG A 80 -3.31 -20.01 3.28
C ARG A 80 -2.43 -18.84 3.72
N ALA A 81 -3.03 -17.67 3.88
CA ALA A 81 -2.33 -16.50 4.37
C ALA A 81 -2.95 -15.95 5.66
N GLN A 82 -2.15 -15.28 6.47
CA GLN A 82 -2.60 -14.55 7.65
C GLN A 82 -1.84 -13.24 7.79
N PHE A 83 -2.60 -12.18 8.02
CA PHE A 83 -2.06 -10.87 8.34
C PHE A 83 -1.79 -10.78 9.84
N VAL A 84 -0.59 -10.36 10.23
CA VAL A 84 -0.19 -10.19 11.63
C VAL A 84 0.32 -8.76 11.81
N ARG A 85 -0.46 -7.97 12.55
CA ARG A 85 -0.01 -6.64 12.96
C ARG A 85 1.04 -6.79 14.05
N VAL A 86 2.22 -6.21 13.82
CA VAL A 86 3.30 -6.08 14.80
C VAL A 86 3.46 -4.61 15.16
N GLY A 87 4.04 -4.31 16.32
CA GLY A 87 4.41 -2.93 16.64
C GLY A 87 5.51 -2.41 15.71
N GLY A 88 5.65 -1.08 15.59
CA GLY A 88 6.69 -0.45 14.77
C GLY A 88 8.09 -0.99 15.06
N ASP A 89 8.47 -1.14 16.34
CA ASP A 89 9.76 -1.72 16.72
C ASP A 89 9.94 -3.18 16.26
N GLY A 90 8.88 -3.98 16.32
CA GLY A 90 8.89 -5.36 15.82
C GLY A 90 9.05 -5.40 14.30
N PHE A 91 8.36 -4.53 13.57
CA PHE A 91 8.54 -4.38 12.12
C PHE A 91 9.97 -3.92 11.78
N ARG A 92 10.53 -3.00 12.58
CA ARG A 92 11.90 -2.49 12.42
C ARG A 92 12.96 -3.56 12.57
N ALA A 93 12.80 -4.41 13.58
CA ALA A 93 13.69 -5.53 13.81
C ALA A 93 13.68 -6.54 12.65
N LEU A 94 12.52 -6.75 12.02
CA LEU A 94 12.35 -7.71 10.92
C LEU A 94 12.84 -7.18 9.56
N TRP A 95 12.64 -5.88 9.25
CA TRP A 95 12.97 -5.29 7.95
C TRP A 95 13.71 -3.95 8.01
N PRO A 96 14.93 -3.88 8.55
CA PRO A 96 15.64 -2.60 8.80
C PRO A 96 15.78 -1.71 7.55
N LEU A 97 15.84 -2.28 6.34
CA LEU A 97 15.94 -1.53 5.08
C LEU A 97 14.62 -0.90 4.61
N TRP A 98 13.47 -1.46 4.99
CA TRP A 98 12.14 -1.01 4.53
C TRP A 98 11.46 -0.08 5.55
N VAL A 99 12.18 0.33 6.58
CA VAL A 99 11.64 0.98 7.78
C VAL A 99 11.52 2.48 7.65
N ALA A 100 12.53 3.14 7.08
CA ALA A 100 12.65 4.59 7.19
C ALA A 100 11.51 5.31 6.46
N GLU A 101 11.11 4.82 5.29
CA GLU A 101 10.13 5.50 4.45
C GLU A 101 8.83 4.70 4.37
N MET A 102 8.89 3.40 4.04
CA MET A 102 7.68 2.58 3.88
C MET A 102 6.99 2.27 5.21
N GLY A 103 7.74 2.02 6.28
CA GLY A 103 7.17 1.78 7.61
C GLY A 103 6.42 3.00 8.14
N VAL A 104 7.05 4.17 8.09
CA VAL A 104 6.47 5.45 8.54
C VAL A 104 5.27 5.85 7.67
N MET A 105 5.40 5.76 6.35
CA MET A 105 4.30 6.05 5.41
C MET A 105 3.08 5.18 5.68
N MET A 106 3.28 3.90 5.99
CA MET A 106 2.17 2.98 6.23
C MET A 106 1.52 3.17 7.60
N GLU A 107 2.28 3.55 8.64
CA GLU A 107 1.72 3.98 9.93
C GLU A 107 0.88 5.26 9.76
N PHE A 108 1.41 6.24 9.03
CA PHE A 108 0.68 7.47 8.69
C PHE A 108 -0.61 7.14 7.91
N ARG A 109 -0.52 6.26 6.91
CA ARG A 109 -1.69 5.82 6.15
C ARG A 109 -2.70 5.04 7.01
N ASP A 110 -2.21 4.30 8.00
CA ASP A 110 -3.07 3.61 8.96
C ASP A 110 -3.90 4.60 9.77
N GLU A 111 -3.23 5.62 10.29
CA GLU A 111 -3.80 6.66 11.16
C GLU A 111 -4.71 7.63 10.41
N TYR A 112 -4.28 8.13 9.26
CA TYR A 112 -4.95 9.21 8.54
C TYR A 112 -5.89 8.75 7.42
N ARG A 113 -5.82 7.49 6.96
CA ARG A 113 -6.77 6.87 6.00
C ARG A 113 -7.01 7.75 4.77
N GLU A 114 -8.24 8.18 4.50
CA GLU A 114 -8.60 9.06 3.38
C GLU A 114 -7.90 10.43 3.44
N ARG A 115 -7.53 10.89 4.63
CA ARG A 115 -6.77 12.15 4.84
C ARG A 115 -5.28 12.00 4.61
N SER A 116 -4.80 10.81 4.26
CA SER A 116 -3.37 10.61 3.94
C SER A 116 -2.93 11.40 2.71
N TRP A 117 -3.89 11.87 1.91
CA TRP A 117 -3.67 12.65 0.68
C TRP A 117 -4.19 14.09 0.78
N THR A 118 -4.68 14.53 1.94
CA THR A 118 -5.16 15.90 2.14
C THR A 118 -4.05 16.77 2.71
N ASP A 119 -3.94 18.03 2.25
CA ASP A 119 -3.07 19.03 2.87
C ASP A 119 -3.33 19.07 4.40
N PRO A 120 -2.30 19.10 5.26
CA PRO A 120 -2.47 19.26 6.71
C PRO A 120 -3.38 20.42 7.11
N ASN A 121 -3.54 21.42 6.23
CA ASN A 121 -4.36 22.61 6.46
C ASN A 121 -5.77 22.52 5.86
N GLY A 122 -6.18 21.39 5.28
CA GLY A 122 -7.57 21.17 4.85
C GLY A 122 -8.07 22.13 3.76
N ALA A 123 -7.19 22.72 2.96
CA ALA A 123 -7.60 23.49 1.80
C ALA A 123 -7.81 22.53 0.62
N GLY A 124 -9.07 22.19 0.37
CA GLY A 124 -9.47 21.60 -0.90
C GLY A 124 -9.10 22.55 -2.04
N SER A 125 -8.40 22.03 -3.05
CA SER A 125 -8.28 22.60 -4.39
C SER A 125 -9.39 22.10 -5.28
#